data_AF-A0A8B9DA67-F1
#
_entry.id   AF-A0A8B9DA67-F1
#
_cell.length_a   1.000
_cell.length_b   1.000
_cell.length_c   1.000
_cell.angle_alpha   90.00
_cell.angle_beta   90.00
_cell.angle_gamma   90.00
#
_symmetry.space_group_name_H-M   'P 1'
#
loop_
_entity.id
_entity.type
_entity.pdbx_description
1 polymer ?
#
loop_
_entity_poly.entity_id
_entity_poly.type
_entity_poly.pdbx_seq_one_letter_code
_entity_poly.pdbx_strand_id
1 'polypeptide(L)'
;MALRRIYLFSLALVWGCMASSSSSQQTAVAPPQDLQITDPGLLGSLDIEWKPPPNVQTFNECTVKYKFEYRNTGDREWKVIFTRKLKFRVGFDLSRTAEVKVQTLLEGRCTNDVEVQSEWIYATFQVPLQGKLESEVQNFHCIYHDWEYLKCTWQPGLLAPRGVHYGLYYWYEGLDHAVQCDDYIQDHGINIGCMLQNLSQAEYKDLSICVNGSAAATLLRPLYATLRLHNLAKPSPPKQLVVSMSASEELRVVWSPPGGETPPQCLEYEVQLAEEQGKAKAAWASVSTQMETAFTISRANQSRISCVRVRGRTNNFCADQGFWSEWTQECFSVSRTEDKQLFILIPVILSLSSSLIIFMLIGQCKKRTPAGKAMYMSVGC
;
A
#
# COMPACT_ATOMS: atom_id res chain seq x y z
N MET A 1 -44.68 -76.54 70.94
CA MET A 1 -44.06 -75.58 71.87
C MET A 1 -42.90 -74.93 71.15
N ALA A 2 -43.01 -73.61 70.94
CA ALA A 2 -42.13 -72.62 71.58
C ALA A 2 -40.79 -72.49 70.86
N LEU A 3 -40.58 -71.32 70.21
CA LEU A 3 -39.52 -70.35 70.55
C LEU A 3 -38.11 -70.80 70.09
N ARG A 4 -37.17 -69.97 69.64
CA ARG A 4 -37.02 -68.54 69.34
C ARG A 4 -35.56 -68.44 68.86
N ARG A 5 -35.32 -67.56 67.87
CA ARG A 5 -34.07 -66.84 67.51
C ARG A 5 -32.76 -67.22 68.24
N ILE A 6 -31.64 -67.17 67.51
CA ILE A 6 -30.55 -66.19 67.75
C ILE A 6 -29.47 -66.26 66.63
N TYR A 7 -29.28 -65.10 66.00
CA TYR A 7 -28.07 -64.45 65.48
C TYR A 7 -26.97 -65.23 64.73
N LEU A 8 -26.72 -64.79 63.49
CA LEU A 8 -25.39 -64.75 62.90
C LEU A 8 -25.09 -63.31 62.48
N PHE A 9 -24.16 -62.67 63.21
CA PHE A 9 -23.46 -61.46 62.78
C PHE A 9 -22.17 -61.91 62.09
N SER A 10 -21.99 -61.52 60.83
CA SER A 10 -20.70 -61.53 60.16
C SER A 10 -20.66 -60.30 59.26
N LEU A 11 -19.98 -59.26 59.75
CA LEU A 11 -19.69 -58.04 59.02
C LEU A 11 -18.68 -58.39 57.91
N ALA A 12 -19.06 -58.18 56.65
CA ALA A 12 -18.13 -58.05 55.54
C ALA A 12 -18.31 -56.66 54.93
N LEU A 13 -17.27 -55.83 55.06
CA LEU A 13 -17.14 -54.52 54.44
C LEU A 13 -17.09 -54.67 52.92
N VAL A 14 -18.09 -54.14 52.22
CA VAL A 14 -18.00 -53.82 50.80
C VAL A 14 -17.99 -52.30 50.70
N TRP A 15 -16.80 -51.74 50.49
CA TRP A 15 -16.64 -50.36 50.06
C TRP A 15 -17.14 -50.26 48.61
N GLY A 16 -18.35 -49.75 48.44
CA GLY A 16 -18.81 -49.24 47.15
C GLY A 16 -18.20 -47.86 46.94
N CYS A 17 -17.25 -47.75 46.01
CA CYS A 17 -16.92 -46.47 45.39
C CYS A 17 -18.17 -45.97 44.66
N MET A 18 -18.96 -45.09 45.30
CA MET A 18 -19.81 -44.19 44.55
C MET A 18 -18.88 -43.21 43.85
N ALA A 19 -18.59 -43.48 42.57
CA ALA A 19 -18.17 -42.45 41.66
C ALA A 19 -19.34 -41.45 41.57
N SER A 20 -19.26 -40.38 42.36
CA SER A 20 -20.02 -39.17 42.14
C SER A 20 -19.62 -38.67 40.76
N SER A 21 -20.38 -39.06 39.74
CA SER A 21 -20.38 -38.40 38.45
C SER A 21 -20.90 -36.99 38.65
N SER A 22 -20.01 -36.07 39.03
CA SER A 22 -20.22 -34.65 38.86
C SER A 22 -20.30 -34.40 37.36
N SER A 23 -21.51 -34.51 36.79
CA SER A 23 -21.75 -33.96 35.47
C SER A 23 -21.51 -32.46 35.59
N SER A 24 -20.36 -31.99 35.12
CA SER A 24 -20.20 -30.58 34.79
C SER A 24 -21.28 -30.30 33.75
N GLN A 25 -22.39 -29.68 34.17
CA GLN A 25 -23.34 -29.11 33.24
C GLN A 25 -22.56 -28.02 32.51
N GLN A 26 -21.97 -28.36 31.37
CA GLN A 26 -21.55 -27.35 30.42
C GLN A 26 -22.84 -26.62 30.04
N THR A 27 -22.92 -25.34 30.41
CA THR A 27 -24.04 -24.46 30.06
C THR A 27 -24.09 -24.36 28.54
N ALA A 28 -24.78 -25.30 27.88
CA ALA A 28 -24.86 -25.33 26.43
C ALA A 28 -25.69 -24.13 25.94
N VAL A 29 -25.10 -23.31 25.06
CA VAL A 29 -25.80 -22.18 24.43
C VAL A 29 -26.31 -22.58 23.05
N ALA A 30 -27.55 -22.23 22.74
CA ALA A 30 -28.15 -22.53 21.45
C ALA A 30 -27.56 -21.66 20.33
N PRO A 31 -27.50 -22.16 19.08
CA PRO A 31 -27.09 -21.37 17.94
C PRO A 31 -28.12 -20.29 17.57
N PRO A 32 -27.73 -19.27 16.79
CA PRO A 32 -28.67 -18.32 16.22
C PRO A 32 -29.68 -19.01 15.29
N GLN A 33 -30.71 -18.29 14.88
CA GLN A 33 -31.78 -18.80 14.03
C GLN A 33 -31.89 -18.01 12.72
N ASP A 34 -32.53 -18.58 11.70
CA ASP A 34 -32.91 -17.88 10.46
C ASP A 34 -31.77 -17.07 9.81
N LEU A 35 -30.56 -17.64 9.71
CA LEU A 35 -29.46 -17.00 8.97
C LEU A 35 -29.79 -16.93 7.49
N GLN A 36 -29.84 -15.72 6.96
CA GLN A 36 -30.20 -15.44 5.57
C GLN A 36 -29.19 -14.47 4.94
N ILE A 37 -28.98 -14.65 3.63
CA ILE A 37 -28.20 -13.75 2.78
C ILE A 37 -29.15 -13.21 1.71
N THR A 38 -29.25 -11.89 1.59
CA THR A 38 -30.10 -11.20 0.61
C THR A 38 -29.25 -10.29 -0.27
N ASP A 39 -29.48 -10.31 -1.58
CA ASP A 39 -28.86 -9.37 -2.52
C ASP A 39 -29.79 -8.17 -2.77
N PRO A 40 -29.43 -6.97 -2.28
CA PRO A 40 -30.18 -5.75 -2.54
C PRO A 40 -29.94 -5.17 -3.96
N GLY A 41 -29.15 -5.83 -4.81
CA GLY A 41 -28.77 -5.33 -6.13
C GLY A 41 -27.59 -4.35 -6.09
N LEU A 42 -26.75 -4.43 -5.05
CA LEU A 42 -25.67 -3.48 -4.77
C LEU A 42 -24.29 -4.06 -5.13
N LEU A 43 -24.24 -4.76 -6.28
CA LEU A 43 -23.03 -5.22 -6.96
C LEU A 43 -22.07 -6.07 -6.09
N GLY A 44 -22.61 -6.84 -5.16
CA GLY A 44 -21.84 -7.70 -4.24
C GLY A 44 -21.88 -7.30 -2.78
N SER A 45 -22.46 -6.14 -2.46
CA SER A 45 -22.78 -5.74 -1.09
C SER A 45 -24.05 -6.44 -0.61
N LEU A 46 -23.90 -7.59 0.05
CA LEU A 46 -24.99 -8.47 0.47
C LEU A 46 -25.43 -8.16 1.91
N ASP A 47 -26.73 -8.28 2.18
CA ASP A 47 -27.32 -8.19 3.52
C ASP A 47 -27.32 -9.59 4.17
N ILE A 48 -26.73 -9.69 5.36
CA ILE A 48 -26.68 -10.90 6.17
C ILE A 48 -27.43 -10.63 7.47
N GLU A 49 -28.44 -11.43 7.75
CA GLU A 49 -29.29 -11.27 8.91
C GLU A 49 -29.55 -12.62 9.57
N TRP A 50 -29.65 -12.61 10.89
CA TRP A 50 -30.05 -13.77 11.69
C TRP A 50 -30.87 -13.33 12.89
N LYS A 51 -31.64 -14.27 13.44
CA LYS A 51 -32.38 -14.10 14.69
C LYS A 51 -31.57 -14.60 15.89
N PRO A 52 -31.82 -14.05 17.09
CA PRO A 52 -31.19 -14.53 18.31
C PRO A 52 -31.51 -16.02 18.60
N PRO A 53 -30.69 -16.71 19.41
CA PRO A 53 -31.01 -18.05 19.86
C PRO A 53 -32.34 -18.10 20.63
N PRO A 54 -32.98 -19.28 20.73
CA PRO A 54 -34.16 -19.42 21.57
C PRO A 54 -33.83 -19.09 23.02
N ASN A 55 -34.81 -18.56 23.75
CA ASN A 55 -34.71 -18.22 25.17
C ASN A 55 -33.62 -17.19 25.54
N VAL A 56 -33.24 -16.27 24.65
CA VAL A 56 -32.24 -15.23 24.97
C VAL A 56 -32.58 -14.42 26.24
N GLN A 57 -33.87 -14.28 26.54
CA GLN A 57 -34.37 -13.59 27.73
C GLN A 57 -33.96 -14.27 29.05
N THR A 58 -33.59 -15.56 29.03
CA THR A 58 -33.12 -16.28 30.23
C THR A 58 -31.65 -16.02 30.55
N PHE A 59 -30.92 -15.32 29.68
CA PHE A 59 -29.50 -14.98 29.86
C PHE A 59 -29.30 -13.53 30.34
N ASN A 60 -30.16 -13.04 31.25
CA ASN A 60 -30.07 -11.69 31.79
C ASN A 60 -28.76 -11.38 32.54
N GLU A 61 -28.10 -12.41 33.08
CA GLU A 61 -26.82 -12.32 33.79
C GLU A 61 -25.58 -12.56 32.89
N CYS A 62 -25.80 -12.72 31.59
CA CYS A 62 -24.74 -12.99 30.62
C CYS A 62 -24.81 -12.04 29.43
N THR A 63 -23.65 -11.78 28.84
CA THR A 63 -23.55 -11.07 27.58
C THR A 63 -23.64 -12.06 26.43
N VAL A 64 -24.66 -11.91 25.59
CA VAL A 64 -24.77 -12.61 24.32
C VAL A 64 -24.04 -11.81 23.24
N LYS A 65 -23.04 -12.43 22.61
CA LYS A 65 -22.34 -11.94 21.41
C LYS A 65 -22.47 -12.99 20.30
N TYR A 66 -22.06 -12.62 19.11
CA TYR A 66 -21.99 -13.49 17.95
C TYR A 66 -20.59 -13.43 17.37
N LYS A 67 -20.08 -14.60 16.96
CA LYS A 67 -18.91 -14.71 16.09
C LYS A 67 -19.43 -14.94 14.68
N PHE A 68 -19.31 -13.92 13.84
CA PHE A 68 -19.74 -13.94 12.44
C PHE A 68 -18.50 -14.08 11.56
N GLU A 69 -18.48 -15.09 10.71
CA GLU A 69 -17.39 -15.33 9.76
C GLU A 69 -17.93 -15.37 8.32
N TYR A 70 -17.23 -14.71 7.40
CA TYR A 70 -17.58 -14.70 5.98
C TYR A 70 -16.35 -14.75 5.06
N ARG A 71 -16.54 -15.29 3.85
CA ARG A 71 -15.54 -15.30 2.76
C ARG A 71 -16.18 -15.58 1.41
N ASN A 72 -15.44 -15.35 0.33
CA ASN A 72 -15.75 -15.99 -0.95
C ASN A 72 -15.13 -17.39 -1.01
N THR A 73 -15.78 -18.33 -1.70
CA THR A 73 -15.21 -19.67 -1.91
C THR A 73 -13.83 -19.60 -2.55
N GLY A 74 -12.88 -20.36 -1.99
CA GLY A 74 -11.48 -20.38 -2.42
C GLY A 74 -10.57 -19.41 -1.65
N ASP A 75 -11.13 -18.45 -0.89
CA ASP A 75 -10.33 -17.63 0.00
C ASP A 75 -9.74 -18.49 1.14
N ARG A 76 -8.45 -18.27 1.44
CA ARG A 76 -7.72 -19.05 2.46
C ARG A 76 -8.21 -18.75 3.87
N GLU A 77 -8.53 -17.49 4.15
CA GLU A 77 -8.88 -16.99 5.47
C GLU A 77 -10.33 -16.53 5.53
N TRP A 78 -10.95 -16.72 6.69
CA TRP A 78 -12.25 -16.16 7.00
C TRP A 78 -12.10 -14.77 7.58
N LYS A 79 -12.90 -13.81 7.10
CA LYS A 79 -13.04 -12.52 7.77
C LYS A 79 -13.94 -12.73 8.99
N VAL A 80 -13.50 -12.28 10.16
CA VAL A 80 -14.17 -12.54 11.45
C VAL A 80 -14.66 -11.23 12.07
N ILE A 81 -15.89 -11.22 12.55
CA ILE A 81 -16.51 -10.10 13.26
C ILE A 81 -17.13 -10.63 14.57
N PHE A 82 -16.76 -10.00 15.69
CA PHE A 82 -17.40 -10.21 16.98
C PHE A 82 -18.39 -9.07 17.24
N THR A 83 -19.65 -9.39 17.55
CA THR A 83 -20.69 -8.38 17.61
C THR A 83 -21.90 -8.76 18.44
N ARG A 84 -22.72 -7.77 18.79
CA ARG A 84 -24.08 -7.96 19.33
C ARG A 84 -25.17 -7.64 18.31
N LYS A 85 -24.80 -7.09 17.15
CA LYS A 85 -25.73 -6.81 16.06
C LYS A 85 -26.20 -8.13 15.43
N LEU A 86 -27.38 -8.08 14.82
CA LEU A 86 -28.05 -9.21 14.17
C LEU A 86 -28.08 -9.10 12.64
N LYS A 87 -27.62 -7.96 12.11
CA LYS A 87 -27.61 -7.65 10.69
C LYS A 87 -26.31 -6.95 10.31
N PHE A 88 -25.76 -7.36 9.18
CA PHE A 88 -24.58 -6.78 8.54
C PHE A 88 -24.80 -6.64 7.05
N ARG A 89 -24.11 -5.66 6.47
CA ARG A 89 -23.90 -5.57 5.03
C ARG A 89 -22.42 -5.73 4.78
N VAL A 90 -22.03 -6.70 3.96
CA VAL A 90 -20.61 -6.97 3.64
C VAL A 90 -20.43 -7.23 2.15
N GLY A 91 -19.27 -6.85 1.63
CA GLY A 91 -18.92 -7.03 0.22
C GLY A 91 -18.39 -8.43 -0.10
N PHE A 92 -18.88 -8.99 -1.21
CA PHE A 92 -18.43 -10.24 -1.83
C PHE A 92 -18.17 -10.05 -3.31
N ASP A 93 -17.24 -10.83 -3.84
CA ASP A 93 -17.08 -11.05 -5.27
C ASP A 93 -18.17 -12.03 -5.76
N LEU A 94 -19.18 -11.53 -6.49
CA LEU A 94 -20.31 -12.34 -6.96
C LEU A 94 -19.96 -13.32 -8.09
N SER A 95 -18.74 -13.30 -8.62
CA SER A 95 -18.27 -14.35 -9.54
C SER A 95 -18.10 -15.70 -8.83
N ARG A 96 -17.98 -15.69 -7.50
CA ARG A 96 -17.80 -16.85 -6.63
C ARG A 96 -18.93 -16.96 -5.62
N THR A 97 -19.11 -18.13 -5.04
CA THR A 97 -20.09 -18.34 -3.97
C THR A 97 -19.67 -17.57 -2.71
N ALA A 98 -20.61 -16.84 -2.13
CA ALA A 98 -20.47 -16.21 -0.83
C ALA A 98 -20.79 -17.25 0.25
N GLU A 99 -19.88 -17.43 1.21
CA GLU A 99 -20.04 -18.37 2.32
C GLU A 99 -20.05 -17.59 3.63
N VAL A 100 -21.04 -17.84 4.48
CA VAL A 100 -21.13 -17.24 5.80
C VAL A 100 -21.49 -18.26 6.86
N LYS A 101 -21.00 -18.02 8.07
CA LYS A 101 -21.36 -18.79 9.26
C LYS A 101 -21.40 -17.92 10.50
N VAL A 102 -22.28 -18.27 11.43
CA VAL A 102 -22.41 -17.56 12.70
C VAL A 102 -22.61 -18.54 13.84
N GLN A 103 -22.02 -18.24 15.00
CA GLN A 103 -22.27 -18.93 16.26
C GLN A 103 -22.52 -17.92 17.37
N THR A 104 -23.28 -18.34 18.38
CA THR A 104 -23.50 -17.58 19.62
C THR A 104 -22.28 -17.74 20.52
N LEU A 105 -21.85 -16.65 21.13
CA LEU A 105 -20.90 -16.61 22.24
C LEU A 105 -21.63 -16.09 23.48
N LEU A 106 -21.52 -16.82 24.58
CA LEU A 106 -22.13 -16.46 25.86
C LEU A 106 -21.06 -16.35 26.93
N GLU A 107 -21.01 -15.21 27.60
CA GLU A 107 -19.98 -14.93 28.62
C GLU A 107 -20.62 -14.13 29.77
N GLY A 108 -20.45 -14.60 31.00
CA GLY A 108 -20.84 -13.90 32.21
C GLY A 108 -21.13 -14.84 33.37
N ARG A 109 -21.91 -14.37 34.34
CA ARG A 109 -22.14 -15.12 35.59
C ARG A 109 -22.89 -16.43 35.37
N CYS A 110 -23.79 -16.47 34.39
CA CYS A 110 -24.51 -17.70 34.03
C CYS A 110 -23.60 -18.80 33.43
N THR A 111 -22.37 -18.46 33.03
CA THR A 111 -21.35 -19.41 32.54
C THR A 111 -20.13 -19.48 33.47
N ASN A 112 -20.24 -19.00 34.72
CA ASN A 112 -19.12 -18.87 35.66
C ASN A 112 -17.92 -18.12 35.06
N ASP A 113 -18.21 -17.07 34.28
CA ASP A 113 -17.24 -16.22 33.58
C ASP A 113 -16.35 -16.97 32.57
N VAL A 114 -16.78 -18.15 32.12
CA VAL A 114 -16.17 -18.89 31.01
C VAL A 114 -16.96 -18.61 29.73
N GLU A 115 -16.28 -18.29 28.62
CA GLU A 115 -16.95 -18.14 27.34
C GLU A 115 -17.43 -19.51 26.83
N VAL A 116 -18.73 -19.63 26.58
CA VAL A 116 -19.34 -20.82 25.97
C VAL A 116 -19.82 -20.48 24.56
N GLN A 117 -19.65 -21.43 23.65
CA GLN A 117 -19.92 -21.27 22.23
C GLN A 117 -21.00 -22.26 21.78
N SER A 118 -21.86 -21.83 20.87
CA SER A 118 -22.82 -22.73 20.22
C SER A 118 -22.17 -23.47 19.05
N GLU A 119 -22.90 -24.44 18.49
CA GLU A 119 -22.64 -24.91 17.13
C GLU A 119 -22.76 -23.78 16.10
N TRP A 120 -22.12 -23.97 14.95
CA TRP A 120 -22.22 -23.06 13.81
C TRP A 120 -23.50 -23.30 13.02
N ILE A 121 -24.09 -22.22 12.52
CA ILE A 121 -25.04 -22.27 11.41
C ILE A 121 -24.42 -21.63 10.17
N TYR A 122 -24.84 -22.08 8.99
CA TYR A 122 -24.21 -21.76 7.71
C TYR A 122 -25.24 -21.28 6.71
N ALA A 123 -24.84 -20.34 5.84
CA ALA A 123 -25.59 -19.96 4.66
C ALA A 123 -24.63 -19.72 3.49
N THR A 124 -25.13 -19.94 2.27
CA THR A 124 -24.38 -19.66 1.05
C THR A 124 -25.24 -18.89 0.07
N PHE A 125 -24.62 -18.08 -0.77
CA PHE A 125 -25.31 -17.31 -1.79
C PHE A 125 -24.49 -17.28 -3.07
N GLN A 126 -25.15 -17.47 -4.21
CA GLN A 126 -24.53 -17.41 -5.53
C GLN A 126 -25.55 -16.89 -6.53
N VAL A 127 -25.12 -15.95 -7.37
CA VAL A 127 -25.93 -15.42 -8.46
C VAL A 127 -25.85 -16.34 -9.69
N PRO A 128 -26.94 -16.47 -10.46
CA PRO A 128 -26.92 -17.20 -11.72
C PRO A 128 -26.17 -16.37 -12.77
N LEU A 129 -24.86 -16.59 -12.88
CA LEU A 129 -24.02 -15.86 -13.82
C LEU A 129 -24.39 -16.23 -15.27
N GLN A 130 -24.62 -15.21 -16.10
CA GLN A 130 -24.91 -15.35 -17.53
C GLN A 130 -23.64 -15.26 -18.39
N GLY A 131 -23.69 -15.71 -19.64
CA GLY A 131 -22.55 -15.70 -20.55
C GLY A 131 -21.51 -16.82 -20.30
N LYS A 132 -20.58 -16.97 -21.24
CA LYS A 132 -19.44 -17.91 -21.11
C LYS A 132 -18.33 -17.25 -20.29
N LEU A 133 -17.60 -18.02 -19.49
CA LEU A 133 -16.54 -17.47 -18.63
C LEU A 133 -15.50 -16.67 -19.45
N GLU A 134 -15.12 -17.16 -20.62
CA GLU A 134 -14.13 -16.53 -21.49
C GLU A 134 -14.64 -15.27 -22.21
N SER A 135 -15.92 -14.91 -22.03
CA SER A 135 -16.49 -13.64 -22.49
C SER A 135 -16.36 -12.52 -21.44
N GLU A 136 -15.95 -12.83 -20.22
CA GLU A 136 -15.63 -11.84 -19.19
C GLU A 136 -14.50 -10.92 -19.67
N VAL A 137 -14.54 -9.65 -19.25
CA VAL A 137 -13.50 -8.68 -19.56
C VAL A 137 -12.15 -9.11 -18.97
N GLN A 138 -11.07 -8.80 -19.68
CA GLN A 138 -9.70 -9.12 -19.26
C GLN A 138 -8.96 -7.87 -18.78
N ASN A 139 -7.91 -8.07 -18.00
CA ASN A 139 -6.99 -7.00 -17.56
C ASN A 139 -7.71 -5.80 -16.92
N PHE A 140 -8.82 -6.06 -16.22
CA PHE A 140 -9.52 -5.04 -15.48
C PHE A 140 -8.64 -4.52 -14.34
N HIS A 141 -8.39 -3.21 -14.35
CA HIS A 141 -7.64 -2.54 -13.28
C HIS A 141 -8.09 -1.10 -13.16
N CYS A 142 -7.92 -0.54 -11.96
CA CYS A 142 -8.27 0.84 -11.68
C CYS A 142 -7.14 1.57 -10.94
N ILE A 143 -6.99 2.86 -11.22
CA ILE A 143 -6.03 3.76 -10.56
C ILE A 143 -6.79 5.01 -10.10
N TYR A 144 -6.65 5.36 -8.82
CA TYR A 144 -7.27 6.55 -8.23
C TYR A 144 -6.26 7.70 -8.32
N HIS A 145 -6.43 8.55 -9.32
CA HIS A 145 -5.49 9.62 -9.64
C HIS A 145 -5.70 10.81 -8.73
N ASP A 146 -4.61 11.27 -8.10
CA ASP A 146 -4.54 12.54 -7.37
C ASP A 146 -5.57 12.72 -6.24
N TRP A 147 -6.18 11.61 -5.79
CA TRP A 147 -7.36 11.59 -4.90
C TRP A 147 -8.58 12.36 -5.45
N GLU A 148 -8.69 12.47 -6.78
CA GLU A 148 -9.72 13.27 -7.44
C GLU A 148 -10.66 12.41 -8.29
N TYR A 149 -10.11 11.49 -9.08
CA TYR A 149 -10.89 10.63 -9.97
C TYR A 149 -10.32 9.22 -10.09
N LEU A 150 -11.21 8.25 -10.23
CA LEU A 150 -10.86 6.85 -10.46
C LEU A 150 -10.93 6.56 -11.95
N LYS A 151 -9.82 6.05 -12.51
CA LYS A 151 -9.77 5.55 -13.88
C LYS A 151 -9.72 4.04 -13.87
N CYS A 152 -10.75 3.40 -14.40
CA CYS A 152 -10.81 1.96 -14.60
C CYS A 152 -10.67 1.63 -16.09
N THR A 153 -9.89 0.62 -16.44
CA THR A 153 -9.75 0.14 -17.82
C THR A 153 -9.78 -1.37 -17.89
N TRP A 154 -10.21 -1.90 -19.02
CA TRP A 154 -10.31 -3.33 -19.31
C TRP A 154 -10.11 -3.61 -20.80
N GLN A 155 -9.96 -4.89 -21.12
CA GLN A 155 -9.91 -5.40 -22.48
C GLN A 155 -11.10 -6.32 -22.73
N PRO A 156 -11.60 -6.41 -23.98
CA PRO A 156 -12.64 -7.38 -24.31
C PRO A 156 -12.21 -8.82 -23.99
N GLY A 157 -13.17 -9.65 -23.57
CA GLY A 157 -12.95 -11.07 -23.34
C GLY A 157 -12.55 -11.83 -24.60
N LEU A 158 -11.90 -12.99 -24.45
CA LEU A 158 -11.46 -13.83 -25.58
C LEU A 158 -12.61 -14.25 -26.49
N LEU A 159 -13.79 -14.49 -25.91
CA LEU A 159 -15.01 -14.83 -26.63
C LEU A 159 -16.00 -13.67 -26.71
N ALA A 160 -15.55 -12.43 -26.52
CA ALA A 160 -16.39 -11.25 -26.73
C ALA A 160 -16.75 -11.11 -28.23
N PRO A 161 -18.04 -11.05 -28.60
CA PRO A 161 -18.45 -10.86 -29.98
C PRO A 161 -18.04 -9.47 -30.52
N ARG A 162 -17.98 -9.34 -31.84
CA ARG A 162 -17.82 -8.00 -32.48
C ARG A 162 -19.06 -7.16 -32.19
N GLY A 163 -18.87 -5.85 -31.98
CA GLY A 163 -19.96 -4.92 -31.65
C GLY A 163 -20.51 -5.09 -30.23
N VAL A 164 -19.69 -5.60 -29.31
CA VAL A 164 -20.03 -5.66 -27.88
C VAL A 164 -20.13 -4.25 -27.29
N HIS A 165 -21.13 -4.06 -26.43
CA HIS A 165 -21.28 -2.87 -25.61
C HIS A 165 -21.06 -3.25 -24.15
N TYR A 166 -20.08 -2.59 -23.51
CA TYR A 166 -19.79 -2.76 -22.08
C TYR A 166 -20.38 -1.61 -21.26
N GLY A 167 -20.91 -1.95 -20.09
CA GLY A 167 -21.37 -0.99 -19.09
C GLY A 167 -20.63 -1.22 -17.77
N LEU A 168 -20.10 -0.15 -17.19
CA LEU A 168 -19.56 -0.18 -15.83
C LEU A 168 -20.61 0.41 -14.88
N TYR A 169 -20.87 -0.33 -13.81
CA TYR A 169 -21.73 0.08 -12.70
C TYR A 169 -20.93 0.07 -11.41
N TYR A 170 -21.22 0.99 -10.51
CA TYR A 170 -20.55 1.10 -9.23
C TYR A 170 -21.52 1.41 -8.10
N TRP A 171 -21.15 1.02 -6.88
CA TRP A 171 -21.89 1.35 -5.67
C TRP A 171 -20.94 1.45 -4.46
N TYR A 172 -21.21 2.38 -3.56
CA TYR A 172 -20.58 2.45 -2.24
C TYR A 172 -21.62 2.87 -1.20
N GLU A 173 -21.34 2.59 0.08
CA GLU A 173 -22.24 2.96 1.17
C GLU A 173 -22.46 4.48 1.22
N GLY A 174 -23.69 4.92 0.98
CA GLY A 174 -24.08 6.33 0.83
C GLY A 174 -24.91 6.59 -0.43
N LEU A 175 -24.85 5.68 -1.41
CA LEU A 175 -25.73 5.70 -2.58
C LEU A 175 -26.98 4.84 -2.35
N ASP A 176 -28.13 5.29 -2.85
CA ASP A 176 -29.41 4.57 -2.74
C ASP A 176 -29.45 3.31 -3.63
N HIS A 177 -28.81 3.35 -4.79
CA HIS A 177 -28.77 2.27 -5.78
C HIS A 177 -27.44 2.28 -6.54
N ALA A 178 -27.15 1.19 -7.26
CA ALA A 178 -25.98 1.11 -8.14
C ALA A 178 -26.09 2.10 -9.30
N VAL A 179 -25.02 2.85 -9.55
CA VAL A 179 -24.97 3.92 -10.56
C VAL A 179 -24.15 3.46 -11.75
N GLN A 180 -24.60 3.79 -12.96
CA GLN A 180 -23.84 3.53 -14.18
C GLN A 180 -22.82 4.65 -14.43
N CYS A 181 -21.63 4.29 -14.88
CA CYS A 181 -20.66 5.24 -15.39
C CYS A 181 -21.21 6.01 -16.60
N ASP A 182 -20.90 7.30 -16.67
CA ASP A 182 -21.28 8.23 -17.73
C ASP A 182 -20.08 8.65 -18.61
N ASP A 183 -18.87 8.72 -18.05
CA ASP A 183 -17.64 9.10 -18.75
C ASP A 183 -16.80 7.88 -19.19
N TYR A 184 -17.14 7.33 -20.36
CA TYR A 184 -16.47 6.14 -20.91
C TYR A 184 -15.23 6.49 -21.75
N ILE A 185 -14.19 5.67 -21.57
CA ILE A 185 -13.03 5.62 -22.46
C ILE A 185 -13.32 4.61 -23.56
N GLN A 186 -13.26 5.06 -24.81
CA GLN A 186 -13.59 4.24 -25.97
C GLN A 186 -12.38 3.98 -26.87
N ASP A 187 -12.35 2.77 -27.43
CA ASP A 187 -11.46 2.40 -28.52
C ASP A 187 -12.28 1.80 -29.65
N HIS A 188 -12.17 2.38 -30.85
CA HIS A 188 -12.97 2.00 -32.03
C HIS A 188 -14.49 1.88 -31.76
N GLY A 189 -15.03 2.72 -30.88
CA GLY A 189 -16.46 2.74 -30.51
C GLY A 189 -16.87 1.70 -29.46
N ILE A 190 -15.92 0.95 -28.88
CA ILE A 190 -16.15 0.01 -27.79
C ILE A 190 -15.70 0.65 -26.47
N ASN A 191 -16.53 0.57 -25.44
CA ASN A 191 -16.17 1.00 -24.09
C ASN A 191 -15.09 0.06 -23.52
N ILE A 192 -13.88 0.57 -23.30
CA ILE A 192 -12.73 -0.15 -22.74
C ILE A 192 -12.25 0.46 -21.41
N GLY A 193 -12.96 1.45 -20.91
CA GLY A 193 -12.66 2.08 -19.64
C GLY A 193 -13.74 3.05 -19.22
N CYS A 194 -13.61 3.55 -18.00
CA CYS A 194 -14.51 4.51 -17.39
C CYS A 194 -13.74 5.42 -16.43
N MET A 195 -14.11 6.69 -16.38
CA MET A 195 -13.62 7.66 -15.41
C MET A 195 -14.75 8.01 -14.43
N LEU A 196 -14.51 7.80 -13.13
CA LEU A 196 -15.45 8.13 -12.07
C LEU A 196 -14.91 9.31 -11.26
N GLN A 197 -15.71 10.35 -11.11
CA GLN A 197 -15.36 11.56 -10.36
C GLN A 197 -16.16 11.64 -9.06
N ASN A 198 -15.84 12.61 -8.19
CA ASN A 198 -16.58 12.93 -6.96
C ASN A 198 -16.70 11.74 -5.99
N LEU A 199 -15.63 10.95 -5.85
CA LEU A 199 -15.61 9.75 -5.01
C LEU A 199 -15.09 10.00 -3.57
N SER A 200 -14.97 11.25 -3.14
CA SER A 200 -14.46 11.61 -1.80
C SER A 200 -15.23 10.94 -0.66
N GLN A 201 -16.55 10.76 -0.80
CA GLN A 201 -17.38 10.07 0.19
C GLN A 201 -17.15 8.55 0.25
N ALA A 202 -16.48 7.98 -0.75
CA ALA A 202 -16.18 6.57 -0.89
C ALA A 202 -14.72 6.21 -0.56
N GLU A 203 -13.87 7.20 -0.24
CA GLU A 203 -12.41 7.05 -0.14
C GLU A 203 -11.94 5.90 0.78
N TYR A 204 -12.58 5.78 1.94
CA TYR A 204 -12.32 4.73 2.95
C TYR A 204 -13.44 3.69 3.04
N LYS A 205 -14.26 3.57 2.00
CA LYS A 205 -15.32 2.57 1.90
C LYS A 205 -14.98 1.54 0.83
N ASP A 206 -15.61 0.37 0.93
CA ASP A 206 -15.54 -0.62 -0.15
C ASP A 206 -16.41 -0.14 -1.33
N LEU A 207 -15.79 0.03 -2.49
CA LEU A 207 -16.43 0.38 -3.75
C LEU A 207 -16.70 -0.90 -4.55
N SER A 208 -17.97 -1.24 -4.71
CA SER A 208 -18.39 -2.41 -5.49
C SER A 208 -18.52 -2.01 -6.96
N ILE A 209 -17.90 -2.77 -7.86
CA ILE A 209 -17.89 -2.55 -9.30
C ILE A 209 -18.47 -3.77 -10.00
N CYS A 210 -19.26 -3.52 -11.03
CA CYS A 210 -19.67 -4.53 -12.01
C CYS A 210 -19.37 -4.02 -13.42
N VAL A 211 -18.67 -4.83 -14.22
CA VAL A 211 -18.56 -4.60 -15.67
C VAL A 211 -19.34 -5.70 -16.36
N ASN A 212 -20.47 -5.33 -16.96
CA ASN A 212 -21.26 -6.25 -17.77
C ASN A 212 -21.12 -5.90 -19.27
N GLY A 213 -21.55 -6.82 -20.11
CA GLY A 213 -21.52 -6.61 -21.55
C GLY A 213 -22.65 -7.33 -22.24
N SER A 214 -23.08 -6.78 -23.36
CA SER A 214 -24.04 -7.42 -24.25
C SER A 214 -23.67 -7.21 -25.71
N ALA A 215 -24.01 -8.18 -26.55
CA ALA A 215 -23.92 -8.08 -28.00
C ALA A 215 -25.21 -8.65 -28.59
N ALA A 216 -26.04 -7.78 -29.16
CA ALA A 216 -27.42 -8.10 -29.54
C ALA A 216 -28.19 -8.76 -28.38
N ALA A 217 -28.66 -10.00 -28.53
CA ALA A 217 -29.36 -10.74 -27.47
C ALA A 217 -28.45 -11.60 -26.57
N THR A 218 -27.13 -11.59 -26.81
CA THR A 218 -26.18 -12.41 -26.05
C THR A 218 -25.57 -11.60 -24.91
N LEU A 219 -25.73 -12.09 -23.69
CA LEU A 219 -25.14 -11.51 -22.48
C LEU A 219 -23.76 -12.14 -22.22
N LEU A 220 -22.79 -11.29 -21.90
CA LEU A 220 -21.43 -11.70 -21.56
C LEU A 220 -21.34 -11.98 -20.06
N ARG A 221 -20.29 -12.69 -19.66
CA ARG A 221 -19.99 -12.92 -18.24
C ARG A 221 -19.65 -11.57 -17.57
N PRO A 222 -20.40 -11.16 -16.54
CA PRO A 222 -20.08 -9.94 -15.80
C PRO A 222 -18.88 -10.17 -14.88
N LEU A 223 -18.00 -9.18 -14.84
CA LEU A 223 -16.95 -9.08 -13.83
C LEU A 223 -17.51 -8.35 -12.61
N TYR A 224 -17.27 -8.89 -11.41
CA TYR A 224 -17.51 -8.20 -10.14
C TYR A 224 -16.19 -7.96 -9.41
N ALA A 225 -16.02 -6.78 -8.83
CA ALA A 225 -14.82 -6.44 -8.05
C ALA A 225 -15.18 -5.53 -6.88
N THR A 226 -14.50 -5.71 -5.74
CA THR A 226 -14.52 -4.77 -4.62
C THR A 226 -13.19 -4.04 -4.56
N LEU A 227 -13.23 -2.71 -4.64
CA LEU A 227 -12.07 -1.84 -4.65
C LEU A 227 -12.02 -1.00 -3.37
N ARG A 228 -10.81 -0.63 -2.96
CA ARG A 228 -10.56 0.35 -1.88
C ARG A 228 -9.75 1.49 -2.45
N LEU A 229 -10.37 2.67 -2.59
CA LEU A 229 -9.81 3.80 -3.35
C LEU A 229 -8.45 4.26 -2.81
N HIS A 230 -8.32 4.39 -1.49
CA HIS A 230 -7.06 4.80 -0.86
C HIS A 230 -5.88 3.88 -1.24
N ASN A 231 -6.12 2.57 -1.38
CA ASN A 231 -5.09 1.59 -1.78
C ASN A 231 -4.77 1.60 -3.28
N LEU A 232 -5.55 2.35 -4.07
CA LEU A 232 -5.35 2.52 -5.51
C LEU A 232 -4.79 3.89 -5.88
N ALA A 233 -4.42 4.70 -4.89
CA ALA A 233 -4.00 6.07 -5.08
C ALA A 233 -2.67 6.16 -5.85
N LYS A 234 -2.67 6.96 -6.93
CA LYS A 234 -1.47 7.37 -7.67
C LYS A 234 -1.43 8.89 -7.73
N PRO A 235 -0.56 9.55 -6.96
CA PRO A 235 -0.36 10.98 -7.11
C PRO A 235 0.37 11.30 -8.42
N SER A 236 0.23 12.54 -8.85
CA SER A 236 1.01 13.19 -9.88
C SER A 236 2.48 13.34 -9.41
N PRO A 237 3.41 13.59 -10.34
CA PRO A 237 4.79 13.85 -9.97
C PRO A 237 4.93 15.14 -9.13
N PRO A 238 5.86 15.20 -8.15
CA PRO A 238 6.15 16.41 -7.38
C PRO A 238 6.52 17.59 -8.28
N LYS A 239 6.19 18.81 -7.88
CA LYS A 239 6.42 20.01 -8.70
C LYS A 239 7.64 20.80 -8.24
N GLN A 240 8.12 21.69 -9.11
CA GLN A 240 9.14 22.71 -8.79
C GLN A 240 10.37 22.16 -8.06
N LEU A 241 11.01 21.13 -8.62
CA LEU A 241 12.24 20.60 -8.07
C LEU A 241 13.38 21.62 -8.28
N VAL A 242 13.87 22.19 -7.19
CA VAL A 242 14.94 23.20 -7.19
C VAL A 242 16.11 22.70 -6.38
N VAL A 243 17.30 22.86 -6.94
CA VAL A 243 18.57 22.57 -6.28
C VAL A 243 19.30 23.88 -6.01
N SER A 244 19.68 24.12 -4.76
CA SER A 244 20.33 25.35 -4.33
C SER A 244 21.44 25.07 -3.31
N MET A 245 22.38 25.99 -3.15
CA MET A 245 23.40 25.92 -2.11
C MET A 245 22.89 26.63 -0.84
N SER A 246 23.00 25.97 0.32
CA SER A 246 22.66 26.54 1.61
C SER A 246 23.75 27.50 2.12
N ALA A 247 23.45 28.24 3.19
CA ALA A 247 24.43 29.07 3.90
C ALA A 247 25.58 28.25 4.54
N SER A 248 25.37 26.95 4.80
CA SER A 248 26.38 26.01 5.31
C SER A 248 27.19 25.34 4.20
N GLU A 249 27.07 25.80 2.95
CA GLU A 249 27.65 25.15 1.76
C GLU A 249 27.15 23.69 1.59
N GLU A 250 25.90 23.45 1.96
CA GLU A 250 25.19 22.18 1.75
C GLU A 250 24.24 22.26 0.57
N LEU A 251 24.19 21.23 -0.27
CA LEU A 251 23.30 21.24 -1.43
C LEU A 251 21.89 20.87 -0.98
N ARG A 252 20.99 21.84 -1.06
CA ARG A 252 19.60 21.73 -0.63
C ARG A 252 18.71 21.52 -1.84
N VAL A 253 18.01 20.40 -1.83
CA VAL A 253 16.99 20.02 -2.80
C VAL A 253 15.63 20.32 -2.18
N VAL A 254 14.78 21.06 -2.89
CA VAL A 254 13.43 21.41 -2.44
C VAL A 254 12.46 21.13 -3.56
N TRP A 255 11.29 20.59 -3.24
CA TRP A 255 10.18 20.42 -4.18
C TRP A 255 8.88 20.90 -3.53
N SER A 256 7.83 21.01 -4.34
CA SER A 256 6.46 21.17 -3.86
C SER A 256 5.67 19.86 -4.04
N PRO A 257 4.65 19.61 -3.19
CA PRO A 257 3.75 18.49 -3.38
C PRO A 257 3.12 18.48 -4.79
N PRO A 258 2.66 17.32 -5.27
CA PRO A 258 1.89 17.24 -6.50
C PRO A 258 0.62 18.09 -6.41
N GLY A 259 -0.01 18.34 -7.57
CA GLY A 259 -1.35 18.92 -7.58
C GLY A 259 -2.41 17.91 -7.11
N GLY A 260 -3.67 18.35 -7.09
CA GLY A 260 -4.81 17.51 -6.73
C GLY A 260 -5.22 17.65 -5.28
N GLU A 261 -6.00 16.69 -4.81
CA GLU A 261 -6.64 16.71 -3.49
C GLU A 261 -5.90 15.85 -2.46
N THR A 262 -4.75 15.26 -2.84
CA THR A 262 -3.96 14.43 -1.92
C THR A 262 -3.37 15.27 -0.78
N PRO A 263 -3.73 15.02 0.49
CA PRO A 263 -3.24 15.76 1.63
C PRO A 263 -1.73 15.59 1.80
N PRO A 264 -0.99 16.66 2.12
CA PRO A 264 0.46 16.59 2.30
C PRO A 264 0.93 15.56 3.32
N GLN A 265 0.17 15.36 4.40
CA GLN A 265 0.49 14.37 5.45
C GLN A 265 0.36 12.92 4.99
N CYS A 266 -0.29 12.67 3.85
CA CYS A 266 -0.45 11.35 3.25
C CYS A 266 0.61 11.06 2.19
N LEU A 267 1.52 11.98 1.92
CA LEU A 267 2.55 11.81 0.89
C LEU A 267 3.89 11.44 1.50
N GLU A 268 4.60 10.56 0.82
CA GLU A 268 6.02 10.30 1.03
C GLU A 268 6.76 10.33 -0.31
N TYR A 269 8.04 10.71 -0.27
CA TYR A 269 8.85 10.99 -1.45
C TYR A 269 10.10 10.15 -1.48
N GLU A 270 10.42 9.56 -2.63
CA GLU A 270 11.72 8.96 -2.87
C GLU A 270 12.62 9.95 -3.62
N VAL A 271 13.81 10.17 -3.09
CA VAL A 271 14.85 10.98 -3.73
C VAL A 271 15.96 10.08 -4.26
N GLN A 272 16.33 10.28 -5.52
CA GLN A 272 17.49 9.62 -6.13
C GLN A 272 18.48 10.64 -6.70
N LEU A 273 19.75 10.29 -6.59
CA LEU A 273 20.87 11.10 -7.04
C LEU A 273 21.62 10.36 -8.15
N ALA A 274 22.04 11.09 -9.17
CA ALA A 274 22.92 10.58 -10.21
C ALA A 274 24.30 11.20 -10.05
N GLU A 275 25.33 10.36 -10.09
CA GLU A 275 26.71 10.81 -10.17
C GLU A 275 27.21 10.89 -11.61
N GLU A 276 27.97 11.95 -11.94
CA GLU A 276 28.63 12.05 -13.24
C GLU A 276 29.91 11.18 -13.25
N GLN A 277 29.82 9.99 -13.86
CA GLN A 277 30.98 9.14 -14.17
C GLN A 277 31.26 9.14 -15.68
N GLY A 278 31.72 10.27 -16.22
CA GLY A 278 32.18 10.37 -17.61
C GLY A 278 31.14 9.94 -18.66
N LYS A 279 31.58 9.21 -19.71
CA LYS A 279 30.72 8.81 -20.86
C LYS A 279 29.76 7.63 -20.57
N ALA A 280 29.71 7.10 -19.35
CA ALA A 280 28.80 6.02 -18.98
C ALA A 280 27.46 6.56 -18.47
N LYS A 281 26.35 5.83 -18.68
CA LYS A 281 25.04 6.19 -18.10
C LYS A 281 25.20 6.33 -16.57
N ALA A 282 24.89 7.50 -16.04
CA ALA A 282 24.92 7.76 -14.61
C ALA A 282 24.06 6.73 -13.85
N ALA A 283 24.65 6.08 -12.84
CA ALA A 283 23.92 5.18 -11.95
C ALA A 283 23.11 6.02 -10.96
N TRP A 284 21.80 5.77 -10.87
CA TRP A 284 20.93 6.40 -9.89
C TRP A 284 21.04 5.66 -8.56
N ALA A 285 21.34 6.38 -7.49
CA ALA A 285 21.36 5.86 -6.14
C ALA A 285 20.16 6.41 -5.35
N SER A 286 19.35 5.52 -4.78
CA SER A 286 18.29 5.91 -3.83
C SER A 286 18.91 6.31 -2.51
N VAL A 287 18.46 7.45 -1.98
CA VAL A 287 19.00 8.01 -0.75
C VAL A 287 18.13 7.67 0.44
N SER A 288 16.85 8.04 0.38
CA SER A 288 15.86 7.72 1.41
C SER A 288 14.45 8.13 0.98
N THR A 289 13.46 7.61 1.72
CA THR A 289 12.08 8.10 1.70
C THR A 289 11.93 9.27 2.68
N GLN A 290 11.30 10.36 2.23
CA GLN A 290 11.10 11.60 2.98
C GLN A 290 9.61 11.91 3.13
N MET A 291 9.18 12.39 4.29
CA MET A 291 7.85 13.00 4.47
C MET A 291 7.87 14.51 4.18
N GLU A 292 9.03 15.12 4.39
CA GLU A 292 9.25 16.53 4.11
C GLU A 292 9.50 16.76 2.62
N THR A 293 9.27 17.99 2.16
CA THR A 293 9.49 18.39 0.76
C THR A 293 10.86 19.00 0.51
N ALA A 294 11.83 18.65 1.37
CA ALA A 294 13.20 19.12 1.28
C ALA A 294 14.17 18.00 1.66
N PHE A 295 15.34 18.02 1.03
CA PHE A 295 16.42 17.08 1.30
C PHE A 295 17.77 17.79 1.22
N THR A 296 18.65 17.52 2.18
CA THR A 296 19.98 18.15 2.24
C THR A 296 21.06 17.11 1.98
N ILE A 297 21.95 17.43 1.04
CA ILE A 297 23.08 16.58 0.66
C ILE A 297 24.35 17.08 1.35
N SER A 298 24.97 16.20 2.12
CA SER A 298 26.20 16.50 2.85
C SER A 298 27.35 16.87 1.91
N ARG A 299 28.22 17.79 2.37
CA ARG A 299 29.36 18.33 1.61
C ARG A 299 30.31 17.26 1.06
N ALA A 300 30.46 16.14 1.76
CA ALA A 300 31.30 15.03 1.33
C ALA A 300 30.85 14.39 -0.01
N ASN A 301 29.54 14.40 -0.30
CA ASN A 301 28.96 13.72 -1.45
C ASN A 301 28.66 14.67 -2.63
N GLN A 302 28.75 15.98 -2.42
CA GLN A 302 28.34 17.00 -3.41
C GLN A 302 29.16 16.98 -4.71
N SER A 303 30.45 16.68 -4.65
CA SER A 303 31.38 16.85 -5.78
C SER A 303 31.14 15.91 -6.97
N ARG A 304 30.30 14.88 -6.78
CA ARG A 304 30.02 13.86 -7.80
C ARG A 304 28.61 13.90 -8.35
N ILE A 305 27.69 14.60 -7.68
CA ILE A 305 26.26 14.60 -8.04
C ILE A 305 26.00 15.63 -9.14
N SER A 306 25.32 15.20 -10.19
CA SER A 306 24.98 16.02 -11.37
C SER A 306 23.49 16.12 -11.64
N CYS A 307 22.69 15.16 -11.18
CA CYS A 307 21.24 15.24 -11.27
C CYS A 307 20.56 14.71 -10.01
N VAL A 308 19.37 15.23 -9.75
CA VAL A 308 18.46 14.80 -8.70
C VAL A 308 17.12 14.47 -9.35
N ARG A 309 16.46 13.42 -8.89
CA ARG A 309 15.06 13.15 -9.22
C ARG A 309 14.25 12.78 -7.99
N VAL A 310 12.98 13.17 -7.99
CA VAL A 310 12.04 12.94 -6.90
C VAL A 310 10.72 12.41 -7.45
N ARG A 311 10.12 11.45 -6.75
CA ARG A 311 8.75 10.97 -6.99
C ARG A 311 8.03 10.81 -5.66
N GLY A 312 6.72 11.01 -5.65
CA GLY A 312 5.84 10.80 -4.50
C GLY A 312 4.99 9.52 -4.60
N ARG A 313 4.52 9.02 -3.45
CA ARG A 313 3.43 8.05 -3.32
C ARG A 313 2.62 8.33 -2.05
N THR A 314 1.45 7.72 -1.94
CA THR A 314 0.70 7.69 -0.68
C THR A 314 1.44 6.84 0.35
N ASN A 315 1.58 7.36 1.58
CA ASN A 315 2.28 6.70 2.66
C ASN A 315 1.40 5.66 3.38
N ASN A 316 2.06 4.84 4.19
CA ASN A 316 1.43 3.72 4.88
C ASN A 316 0.45 4.13 6.01
N PHE A 317 0.38 5.41 6.36
CA PHE A 317 -0.57 5.91 7.36
C PHE A 317 -1.96 6.16 6.75
N CYS A 318 -2.01 6.49 5.46
CA CYS A 318 -3.26 6.78 4.76
C CYS A 318 -3.70 5.63 3.84
N ALA A 319 -2.80 4.74 3.43
CA ALA A 319 -3.14 3.57 2.63
C ALA A 319 -2.21 2.39 2.91
N ASP A 320 -2.72 1.15 2.85
CA ASP A 320 -1.89 -0.06 2.98
C ASP A 320 -0.98 -0.25 1.75
N GLN A 321 -1.43 0.25 0.61
CA GLN A 321 -0.76 0.15 -0.69
C GLN A 321 -0.89 1.48 -1.45
N GLY A 322 0.02 1.73 -2.39
CA GLY A 322 -0.02 2.92 -3.20
C GLY A 322 0.91 2.83 -4.40
N PHE A 323 0.62 3.63 -5.43
CA PHE A 323 1.43 3.69 -6.63
C PHE A 323 2.42 4.85 -6.54
N TRP A 324 3.63 4.59 -7.03
CA TRP A 324 4.60 5.65 -7.26
C TRP A 324 4.15 6.53 -8.44
N SER A 325 4.26 7.84 -8.25
CA SER A 325 4.19 8.82 -9.33
C SER A 325 5.38 8.68 -10.30
N GLU A 326 5.27 9.40 -11.41
CA GLU A 326 6.41 9.59 -12.32
C GLU A 326 7.50 10.45 -11.65
N TRP A 327 8.70 10.43 -12.23
CA TRP A 327 9.83 11.20 -11.72
C TRP A 327 9.80 12.65 -12.19
N THR A 328 10.04 13.58 -11.26
CA THR A 328 10.49 14.94 -11.58
C THR A 328 12.00 15.00 -11.42
N GLN A 329 12.71 15.52 -12.42
CA GLN A 329 14.17 15.51 -12.48
C GLN A 329 14.71 16.91 -12.75
N GLU A 330 15.82 17.24 -12.10
CA GLU A 330 16.60 18.44 -12.34
C GLU A 330 18.09 18.09 -12.39
N CYS A 331 18.82 18.65 -13.35
CA CYS A 331 20.25 18.42 -13.55
C CYS A 331 21.01 19.73 -13.45
N PHE A 332 22.12 19.73 -12.73
CA PHE A 332 22.93 20.91 -12.47
C PHE A 332 24.41 20.60 -12.65
N SER A 333 25.15 21.56 -13.20
CA SER A 333 26.61 21.51 -13.20
C SER A 333 27.12 22.15 -11.92
N VAL A 334 27.63 21.35 -10.97
CA VAL A 334 28.48 21.91 -9.92
C VAL A 334 29.75 22.38 -10.62
N SER A 335 29.98 23.70 -10.66
CA SER A 335 31.26 24.19 -11.17
C SER A 335 32.34 23.59 -10.30
N ARG A 336 33.09 22.61 -10.83
CA ARG A 336 34.36 22.24 -10.21
C ARG A 336 35.14 23.55 -10.20
N THR A 337 35.35 24.10 -9.00
CA THR A 337 36.52 24.93 -8.78
C THR A 337 37.71 23.98 -8.91
N GLU A 338 38.00 23.55 -10.14
CA GLU A 338 39.29 22.96 -10.46
C GLU A 338 40.30 23.97 -9.96
N ASP A 339 41.20 23.47 -9.12
CA ASP A 339 42.19 24.19 -8.35
C ASP A 339 42.69 25.48 -9.01
N LYS A 340 41.97 26.59 -8.83
CA LYS A 340 42.52 27.93 -9.07
C LYS A 340 43.75 28.16 -8.19
N GLN A 341 43.87 27.40 -7.10
CA GLN A 341 45.07 27.26 -6.29
C GLN A 341 46.25 26.69 -7.10
N LEU A 342 46.09 25.64 -7.92
CA LEU A 342 47.19 25.12 -8.76
C LEU A 342 47.62 26.14 -9.81
N PHE A 343 46.67 26.84 -10.44
CA PHE A 343 46.99 27.87 -11.44
C PHE A 343 47.74 29.08 -10.85
N ILE A 344 47.66 29.32 -9.54
CA ILE A 344 48.42 30.37 -8.84
C ILE A 344 49.73 29.81 -8.28
N LEU A 345 49.72 28.60 -7.71
CA LEU A 345 50.90 27.96 -7.11
C LEU A 345 51.98 27.65 -8.13
N ILE A 346 51.62 27.14 -9.32
CA ILE A 346 52.58 26.79 -10.37
C ILE A 346 53.43 28.00 -10.80
N PRO A 347 52.86 29.16 -11.19
CA PRO A 347 53.67 30.33 -11.56
C PRO A 347 54.47 30.93 -10.40
N VAL A 348 53.97 30.87 -9.16
CA VAL A 348 54.71 31.35 -7.96
C VAL A 348 55.91 30.46 -7.67
N ILE A 349 55.77 29.14 -7.75
CA ILE A 349 56.88 28.20 -7.58
C ILE A 349 57.90 28.38 -8.71
N LEU A 350 57.45 28.59 -9.95
CA LEU A 350 58.32 28.86 -11.10
C LEU A 350 59.07 30.20 -10.96
N SER A 351 58.44 31.25 -10.42
CA SER A 351 59.10 32.54 -10.20
C SER A 351 60.14 32.49 -9.08
N LEU A 352 59.83 31.78 -7.99
CA LEU A 352 60.75 31.60 -6.86
C LEU A 352 61.96 30.75 -7.26
N SER A 353 61.74 29.65 -7.99
CA SER A 353 62.84 28.81 -8.50
C SER A 353 63.73 29.57 -9.49
N SER A 354 63.13 30.33 -10.41
CA SER A 354 63.89 31.18 -11.35
C SER A 354 64.73 32.23 -10.62
N SER A 355 64.18 32.87 -9.60
CA SER A 355 64.89 33.86 -8.78
C SER A 355 66.08 33.25 -8.04
N LEU A 356 65.90 32.07 -7.43
CA LEU A 356 66.97 31.34 -6.74
C LEU A 356 68.11 30.95 -7.70
N ILE A 357 67.78 30.51 -8.91
CA ILE A 357 68.78 30.18 -9.95
C ILE A 357 69.58 31.43 -10.33
N ILE A 358 68.91 32.57 -10.52
CA ILE A 358 69.58 33.85 -10.82
C ILE A 358 70.51 34.28 -9.67
N PHE A 359 70.06 34.19 -8.41
CA PHE A 359 70.91 34.50 -7.26
C PHE A 359 72.13 33.58 -7.16
N MET A 360 71.96 32.29 -7.45
CA MET A 360 73.08 31.34 -7.47
C MET A 360 74.06 31.65 -8.61
N LEU A 361 73.57 31.98 -9.81
CA LEU A 361 74.41 32.38 -10.96
C LEU A 361 75.18 33.68 -10.68
N ILE A 362 74.54 34.68 -10.08
CA ILE A 362 75.21 35.93 -9.67
C ILE A 362 76.25 35.64 -8.57
N GLY A 363 75.94 34.76 -7.63
CA GLY A 363 76.89 34.29 -6.61
C GLY A 363 78.09 33.54 -7.19
N GLN A 364 77.91 32.79 -8.28
CA GLN A 364 78.99 32.12 -9.01
C GLN A 364 79.82 33.09 -9.86
N CYS A 365 79.17 34.07 -10.50
CA CYS A 365 79.87 35.14 -11.23
C CYS A 365 80.71 36.02 -10.30
N LYS A 366 80.25 36.28 -9.07
CA LYS A 366 81.02 37.03 -8.07
C LYS A 366 82.21 36.22 -7.49
N LYS A 367 82.22 34.89 -7.65
CA LYS A 367 83.33 34.01 -7.24
C LYS A 367 84.33 33.72 -8.36
N ARG A 368 84.06 34.08 -9.62
CA ARG A 368 85.00 33.95 -10.74
C ARG A 368 85.44 35.31 -11.29
N THR A 369 86.34 35.95 -10.54
CA THR A 369 87.32 36.86 -11.12
C THR A 369 88.69 36.54 -10.51
N PRO A 370 89.60 35.84 -11.23
CA PRO A 370 91.01 35.81 -10.90
C PRO A 370 91.79 36.87 -11.68
N ALA A 371 92.87 37.28 -11.02
CA ALA A 371 93.90 38.26 -11.35
C ALA A 371 94.48 38.26 -12.79
N GLY A 372 94.63 39.48 -13.34
CA GLY A 372 95.91 40.10 -13.76
C GLY A 372 96.73 39.51 -14.93
N LYS A 373 96.97 40.34 -15.97
CA LYS A 373 98.28 40.98 -16.30
C LYS A 373 98.25 41.68 -17.67
N ALA A 374 99.20 42.60 -17.86
CA ALA A 374 99.23 43.73 -18.78
C ALA A 374 100.14 43.58 -20.02
N MET A 375 99.99 44.57 -20.94
CA MET A 375 100.97 45.15 -21.90
C MET A 375 101.36 44.29 -23.13
N TYR A 376 101.37 44.77 -24.38
CA TYR A 376 101.98 45.99 -24.94
C TYR A 376 101.34 46.44 -26.27
N MET A 377 101.45 47.74 -26.58
CA MET A 377 101.16 48.40 -27.86
C MET A 377 102.32 48.30 -28.88
N SER A 378 102.01 48.35 -30.18
CA SER A 378 102.80 49.02 -31.24
C SER A 378 101.97 49.04 -32.54
N VAL A 379 101.26 50.14 -32.86
CA VAL A 379 101.60 51.18 -33.87
C VAL A 379 101.73 50.66 -35.31
N GLY A 380 100.91 51.23 -36.20
CA GLY A 380 101.07 51.14 -37.65
C GLY A 380 100.02 51.98 -38.42
N CYS A 381 100.43 53.21 -38.75
CA CYS A 381 99.86 54.22 -39.67
C CYS A 381 98.53 54.90 -39.35
#